data_AF-A0A1X0KFZ5-F1
#
_entry.id   AF-A0A1X0KFZ5-F1
#
_cell.length_a   1.000
_cell.length_b   1.000
_cell.length_c   1.000
_cell.angle_alpha   90.00
_cell.angle_beta   90.00
_cell.angle_gamma   90.00
#
_symmetry.space_group_name_H-M   'P 1'
#
loop_
_entity.id
_entity.type
_entity.pdbx_description
1 polymer ?
#
loop_
_entity_poly.entity_id
_entity_poly.type
_entity_poly.pdbx_seq_one_letter_code
_entity_poly.pdbx_strand_id
1 'polypeptide(L)' 'MDREELTIVANTTGATVIFLQSHPIWTAAQRHERERNEAMRRHPAFRARQRVAAAGGEIIPLIRDFKLYSSTNTPA' A
#
# COMPACT_ATOMS: atom_id res chain seq x y z
N MET A 1 -6.25 -31.26 -6.77
CA MET A 1 -6.44 -29.82 -6.49
C MET A 1 -7.66 -29.73 -5.60
N ASP A 2 -7.42 -29.94 -4.32
CA ASP A 2 -8.45 -29.98 -3.30
C ASP A 2 -9.06 -28.58 -3.19
N ARG A 3 -10.37 -28.50 -3.46
CA ARG A 3 -11.14 -27.29 -3.21
C ARG A 3 -11.28 -27.20 -1.69
N GLU A 4 -10.38 -26.46 -1.06
CA GLU A 4 -10.55 -26.07 0.34
C GLU A 4 -11.93 -25.42 0.48
N GLU A 5 -12.79 -26.09 1.23
CA GLU A 5 -14.13 -25.63 1.56
C GLU A 5 -13.98 -24.40 2.47
N LEU A 6 -13.94 -23.20 1.87
CA LEU A 6 -13.91 -21.94 2.59
C LEU A 6 -15.25 -21.78 3.33
N THR A 7 -15.28 -22.19 4.59
CA THR A 7 -16.40 -21.98 5.50
C THR A 7 -16.53 -20.49 5.78
N ILE A 8 -17.48 -19.85 5.08
CA ILE A 8 -17.76 -18.42 5.26
C ILE A 8 -18.76 -18.29 6.39
N VAL A 9 -18.29 -17.86 7.55
CA VAL A 9 -19.15 -17.48 8.67
C VAL A 9 -19.65 -16.06 8.40
N ALA A 10 -20.87 -15.95 7.88
CA ALA A 10 -21.58 -14.67 7.87
C ALA A 10 -22.07 -14.38 9.29
N ASN A 11 -21.61 -13.27 9.90
CA ASN A 11 -22.02 -12.86 11.25
C ASN A 11 -23.52 -12.57 11.38
N THR A 12 -24.24 -12.42 10.25
CA THR A 12 -25.67 -12.10 10.23
C THR A 12 -26.38 -12.92 9.16
N THR A 13 -27.58 -13.39 9.47
CA THR A 13 -28.48 -14.01 8.49
C THR A 13 -28.90 -12.95 7.46
N GLY A 14 -28.74 -13.23 6.17
CA GLY A 14 -29.09 -12.32 5.07
C GLY A 14 -27.98 -11.37 4.57
N ALA A 15 -26.76 -11.47 5.10
CA ALA A 15 -25.64 -10.68 4.58
C ALA A 15 -25.20 -11.15 3.19
N THR A 16 -24.98 -10.20 2.26
CA THR A 16 -24.38 -10.50 0.95
C THR A 16 -22.88 -10.70 1.11
N VAL A 17 -22.43 -11.93 0.91
CA VAL A 17 -21.01 -12.27 0.89
C VAL A 17 -20.42 -11.83 -0.45
N ILE A 18 -19.55 -10.82 -0.43
CA ILE A 18 -18.78 -10.41 -1.61
C ILE A 18 -17.42 -11.08 -1.53
N PHE A 19 -17.16 -12.01 -2.46
CA PHE A 19 -15.83 -12.58 -2.63
C PHE A 19 -14.95 -11.59 -3.38
N LEU A 20 -14.01 -10.95 -2.68
CA LEU A 20 -13.10 -9.99 -3.30
C LEU A 20 -12.33 -10.60 -4.48
N GLN A 21 -11.93 -11.87 -4.38
CA GLN A 21 -11.17 -12.57 -5.44
C GLN A 21 -11.90 -12.64 -6.79
N SER A 22 -13.24 -12.66 -6.80
CA SER A 22 -14.04 -12.67 -8.03
C SER A 22 -14.55 -11.28 -8.42
N HIS A 23 -14.23 -10.24 -7.65
CA HIS A 23 -14.73 -8.89 -7.89
C HIS A 23 -13.82 -8.13 -8.86
N PRO A 24 -14.35 -7.64 -10.02
CA PRO A 24 -13.52 -7.05 -11.07
C PRO A 24 -12.78 -5.77 -10.61
N ILE A 25 -13.41 -4.97 -9.74
CA ILE A 25 -12.76 -3.78 -9.17
C ILE A 25 -11.59 -4.17 -8.27
N TRP A 26 -11.72 -5.26 -7.50
CA TRP A 26 -10.65 -5.74 -6.64
C TRP A 26 -9.47 -6.27 -7.46
N THR A 27 -9.74 -7.04 -8.52
CA THR A 27 -8.70 -7.50 -9.44
C THR A 27 -7.97 -6.33 -10.11
N ALA A 28 -8.70 -5.30 -10.54
CA ALA A 28 -8.12 -4.08 -11.11
C ALA A 28 -7.26 -3.32 -10.10
N ALA A 29 -7.72 -3.19 -8.85
CA ALA A 29 -6.95 -2.57 -7.77
C ALA A 29 -5.66 -3.35 -7.46
N GLN A 30 -5.73 -4.68 -7.39
CA GLN A 30 -4.55 -5.53 -7.21
C GLN A 30 -3.52 -5.37 -8.34
N ARG A 31 -4.00 -5.29 -9.58
CA ARG A 31 -3.13 -5.02 -10.73
C ARG A 31 -2.45 -3.66 -10.61
N HIS A 32 -3.21 -2.61 -10.30
CA HIS A 32 -2.67 -1.26 -10.15
C HIS A 32 -1.62 -1.19 -9.02
N GLU A 33 -1.90 -1.84 -7.89
CA GLU A 33 -0.96 -1.92 -6.77
C GLU A 33 0.35 -2.61 -7.18
N ARG A 34 0.27 -3.69 -7.96
CA ARG A 34 1.44 -4.37 -8.50
C ARG A 34 2.25 -3.46 -9.44
N GLU A 35 1.59 -2.77 -10.36
CA GLU A 35 2.22 -1.84 -11.30
C GLU A 35 2.93 -0.69 -10.54
N ARG A 36 2.28 -0.13 -9.51
CA ARG A 36 2.86 0.88 -8.63
C ARG A 36 4.11 0.35 -7.92
N ASN A 37 4.04 -0.85 -7.36
CA ASN A 37 5.17 -1.46 -6.66
C ASN A 37 6.34 -1.75 -7.61
N GLU A 38 6.07 -2.20 -8.83
CA GLU A 38 7.10 -2.38 -9.86
C GLU A 38 7.72 -1.04 -10.27
N ALA A 39 6.93 0.02 -10.41
CA ALA A 39 7.44 1.37 -10.66
C ALA A 39 8.32 1.87 -9.50
N MET A 40 7.87 1.69 -8.26
CA MET A 40 8.65 2.03 -7.06
C MET A 40 9.97 1.25 -6.99
N ARG A 41 9.98 -0.04 -7.34
CA ARG A 41 11.20 -0.86 -7.35
C ARG A 41 12.27 -0.34 -8.30
N ARG A 42 11.88 0.25 -9.43
CA ARG A 42 12.81 0.89 -10.38
C ARG A 42 13.35 2.22 -9.86
N HIS A 43 12.69 2.82 -8.86
CA HIS A 43 13.08 4.13 -8.35
C HIS A 43 14.42 4.08 -7.59
N PRO A 44 15.36 5.01 -7.84
CA PRO A 44 16.66 5.03 -7.18
C PRO A 44 16.57 5.08 -5.65
N ALA A 45 15.63 5.86 -5.10
CA ALA A 45 15.44 5.94 -3.65
C ALA A 45 15.00 4.61 -3.02
N PHE A 46 14.22 3.79 -3.74
CA PHE A 46 13.83 2.48 -3.26
C PHE A 46 15.03 1.53 -3.25
N ARG A 47 15.86 1.52 -4.30
CA ARG A 47 17.10 0.73 -4.34
C ARG A 47 18.09 1.16 -3.26
N ALA A 48 18.21 2.47 -2.99
CA ALA A 48 19.04 2.99 -1.91
C ALA A 48 18.58 2.47 -0.55
N ARG A 49 17.27 2.55 -0.25
CA ARG A 49 16.67 1.98 0.98
C ARG A 49 16.88 0.47 1.08
N GLN A 50 16.71 -0.26 -0.03
CA GLN A 50 16.92 -1.72 -0.07
C GLN A 50 18.37 -2.09 0.25
N ARG A 51 19.36 -1.34 -0.26
CA ARG A 51 20.78 -1.56 0.06
C ARG A 51 21.09 -1.29 1.53
N VAL A 52 20.52 -0.23 2.10
CA VAL A 52 20.67 0.09 3.53
C VAL A 52 20.08 -1.02 4.40
N ALA A 53 18.86 -1.48 4.09
CA ALA A 53 18.26 -2.62 4.80
C ALA A 53 19.08 -3.90 4.66
N ALA A 54 19.61 -4.21 3.47
CA ALA A 54 20.47 -5.37 3.24
C ALA A 54 21.82 -5.28 3.98
N ALA A 55 22.32 -4.07 4.23
CA ALA A 55 23.53 -3.82 5.00
C ALA A 55 23.27 -3.80 6.53
N GLY A 56 22.05 -4.12 6.98
CA GLY A 56 21.68 -4.07 8.41
C GLY A 56 21.54 -2.64 8.96
N GLY A 57 21.53 -1.64 8.09
CA GLY A 57 21.30 -0.25 8.48
C GLY A 57 19.82 0.01 8.72
N GLU A 58 19.51 0.70 9.81
CA GLU A 58 18.16 1.16 10.09
C GLU A 58 17.73 2.17 9.01
N ILE A 59 16.62 1.89 8.32
CA ILE A 59 16.00 2.88 7.42
C ILE A 59 15.29 3.88 8.31
N ILE A 60 15.99 4.92 8.76
CA ILE A 60 15.36 6.06 9.40
C ILE A 60 14.56 6.78 8.29
N PRO A 61 13.22 6.79 8.33
CA PRO A 61 12.47 7.65 7.43
C PRO A 61 12.94 9.06 7.77
N LEU A 62 13.57 9.73 6.81
CA LEU A 62 13.91 11.14 6.95
C LEU A 62 12.58 11.88 7.06
N ILE A 63 12.09 12.05 8.28
CA ILE A 63 11.04 12.99 8.63
C ILE A 63 11.68 14.34 8.28
N ARG A 64 11.37 14.81 7.07
CA ARG A 64 11.70 16.17 6.70
C ARG A 64 10.77 17.00 7.55
N ASP A 65 11.30 17.59 8.60
CA ASP A 65 10.64 18.66 9.33
C ASP A 65 10.46 19.82 8.36
N PHE A 66 9.41 19.76 7.54
CA PHE A 66 8.93 20.96 6.87
C PHE A 66 8.47 21.86 8.02
N LYS A 67 9.26 22.90 8.31
CA LYS A 67 8.77 24.01 9.13
C LYS A 67 7.56 24.57 8.41
N LEU A 68 6.37 24.14 8.81
CA LEU A 68 5.12 24.75 8.42
C LEU A 68 5.12 26.15 9.04
N TYR A 69 5.59 27.14 8.29
CA TYR A 69 5.43 28.53 8.70
C TYR A 69 3.95 28.86 8.56
N SER A 70 3.23 28.86 9.68
CA SER A 70 1.92 29.49 9.77
C SER A 70 2.13 31.01 9.66
N SER A 71 2.31 31.50 8.44
CA SER A 71 2.38 32.93 8.17
C SER A 71 1.15 33.31 7.34
N THR A 72 0.25 34.06 7.95
CA THR A 72 -0.86 34.75 7.29
C THR A 72 -0.45 36.11 6.71
N ASN A 73 0.85 36.43 6.67
CA ASN A 73 1.36 37.73 6.22
C ASN A 73 1.69 37.76 4.72
N THR A 74 0.73 37.45 3.85
CA THR A 74 0.79 37.81 2.43
C THR A 74 0.11 39.18 2.26
N PRO A 75 0.84 40.28 2.09
CA PRO A 75 0.21 41.56 1.71
C PRO A 75 -0.28 41.47 0.25
N ALA A 76 -1.44 42.10 0.01
CA ALA A 76 -2.16 42.12 -1.28
C ALA A 76 -1.43 42.92 -2.37
#